data_AF-A0A7X6CP12-F1
#
_entry.id   AF-A0A7X6CP12-F1
#
_cell.length_a   1.000
_cell.length_b   1.000
_cell.length_c   1.000
_cell.angle_alpha   90.00
_cell.angle_beta   90.00
_cell.angle_gamma   90.00
#
_symmetry.space_group_name_H-M   'P 1'
#
loop_
_entity.id
_entity.type
_entity.pdbx_description
1 polymer ?
#
loop_
_entity_poly.entity_id
_entity_poly.type
_entity_poly.pdbx_seq_one_letter_code
_entity_poly.pdbx_strand_id
1 'polypeptide(L)'
;MVNPFARTVDSQAFQIFIIAAIIIAGILVGLETVPEISEKYAGYIYVLDRIIIWIFVGELLLKLAAQWPKPWRYFLDGWNILDFAIVVACFLPIDNNYVLAIRMVRLLRVLKLFRALPKLQILVSAMLKSLPSMGYVAVLMLLLFYIYGVAGTFMFGKNDPIHFGSLATSMLSLFQW
;
A
#
# COMPACT_ATOMS: atom_id res chain seq x y z
N MET A 1 2.78 -11.69 33.10
CA MET A 1 1.61 -10.86 33.47
C MET A 1 0.89 -10.49 32.18
N VAL A 2 -0.31 -11.02 31.97
CA VAL A 2 -1.11 -10.76 30.76
C VAL A 2 -1.75 -9.38 30.91
N ASN A 3 -1.39 -8.42 30.06
CA ASN A 3 -1.96 -7.07 30.12
C ASN A 3 -3.47 -7.13 29.85
N PRO A 4 -4.31 -6.48 30.66
CA PRO A 4 -5.76 -6.41 30.42
C PRO A 4 -6.09 -5.79 29.06
N PHE A 5 -5.23 -4.89 28.57
CA PHE A 5 -5.35 -4.27 27.25
C PHE A 5 -5.15 -5.23 26.07
N ALA A 6 -4.33 -6.27 26.23
CA ALA A 6 -4.16 -7.29 25.18
C ALA A 6 -5.46 -8.07 24.96
N ARG A 7 -6.20 -8.35 26.05
CA ARG A 7 -7.49 -9.04 25.99
C ARG A 7 -8.58 -8.22 25.29
N THR A 8 -8.50 -6.88 25.36
CA THR A 8 -9.44 -5.99 24.67
C THR A 8 -9.14 -5.91 23.18
N VAL A 9 -7.86 -5.83 22.80
CA VAL A 9 -7.40 -5.81 21.40
C VAL A 9 -7.65 -7.14 20.69
N ASP A 10 -7.49 -8.27 21.40
CA ASP A 10 -7.75 -9.60 20.85
C ASP A 10 -9.25 -9.98 20.82
N SER A 11 -10.13 -9.11 21.34
CA SER A 11 -11.57 -9.40 21.33
C SER A 11 -12.11 -9.36 19.89
N GLN A 12 -12.84 -10.42 19.51
CA GLN A 12 -13.42 -10.55 18.18
C GLN A 12 -14.37 -9.38 17.85
N ALA A 13 -15.07 -8.85 18.85
CA ALA A 13 -15.93 -7.67 18.69
C ALA A 13 -15.12 -6.41 18.31
N PHE A 14 -13.96 -6.18 18.95
CA PHE A 14 -13.09 -5.05 18.62
C PHE A 14 -12.51 -5.19 17.21
N GLN A 15 -12.07 -6.40 16.82
CA GLN A 15 -11.58 -6.64 15.47
C GLN A 15 -12.65 -6.39 14.41
N ILE A 16 -13.89 -6.88 14.61
CA ILE A 16 -15.01 -6.64 13.69
C ILE A 16 -15.33 -5.13 13.62
N PHE A 17 -15.32 -4.42 14.76
CA PHE A 17 -15.53 -2.99 14.79
C PHE A 17 -14.50 -2.21 13.96
N ILE A 18 -13.22 -2.53 14.12
CA ILE A 18 -12.14 -1.90 13.33
C ILE A 18 -12.27 -2.25 11.85
N ILE A 19 -12.59 -3.50 11.50
CA ILE A 19 -12.83 -3.90 10.11
C ILE A 19 -13.98 -3.09 9.51
N ALA A 20 -15.09 -2.94 10.23
CA ALA A 20 -16.21 -2.12 9.80
C ALA A 20 -15.78 -0.65 9.59
N ALA A 21 -15.00 -0.09 10.50
CA ALA A 21 -14.46 1.26 10.35
C ALA A 21 -13.57 1.41 9.11
N ILE A 22 -12.73 0.41 8.78
CA ILE A 22 -11.90 0.42 7.56
C ILE A 22 -12.77 0.33 6.30
N ILE A 23 -13.81 -0.50 6.30
CA ILE A 23 -14.73 -0.61 5.17
C ILE A 23 -15.48 0.71 4.95
N ILE A 24 -16.01 1.31 6.02
CA ILE A 24 -16.66 2.63 5.96
C ILE A 24 -15.69 3.69 5.44
N ALA A 25 -14.44 3.68 5.90
CA ALA A 25 -13.40 4.58 5.42
C ALA A 25 -13.13 4.41 3.92
N GLY A 26 -13.07 3.16 3.44
CA GLY A 26 -12.91 2.86 2.01
C GLY A 26 -14.08 3.36 1.17
N ILE A 27 -15.31 3.16 1.65
CA ILE A 27 -16.52 3.68 0.98
C ILE A 27 -16.49 5.21 0.93
N LEU A 28 -16.14 5.88 2.03
CA LEU A 28 -16.04 7.34 2.07
C LEU A 28 -15.04 7.88 1.05
N VAL A 29 -13.87 7.25 0.90
CA VAL A 29 -12.90 7.66 -0.12
C VAL A 29 -13.43 7.40 -1.54
N GLY A 30 -14.16 6.30 -1.75
CA GLY A 30 -14.88 6.07 -3.00
C GLY A 30 -15.90 7.17 -3.34
N LEU A 31 -16.65 7.64 -2.33
CA LEU A 31 -17.60 8.74 -2.46
C LEU A 31 -16.90 10.09 -2.71
N GLU A 32 -15.74 10.34 -2.10
CA GLU A 32 -14.92 11.54 -2.36
C GLU A 32 -14.41 11.60 -3.81
N THR A 33 -14.26 10.45 -4.47
CA THR A 33 -13.77 10.36 -5.84
C THR A 33 -14.82 10.83 -6.86
N VAL A 34 -16.11 10.81 -6.50
CA VAL A 34 -17.21 11.29 -7.35
C VAL A 34 -17.40 12.79 -7.12
N PRO A 35 -17.14 13.66 -8.13
CA PRO A 35 -17.17 15.12 -7.95
C PRO A 35 -18.52 15.66 -7.45
N GLU A 36 -19.63 15.13 -7.99
CA GLU A 36 -21.00 15.56 -7.65
C GLU A 36 -21.36 15.32 -6.18
N ILE A 37 -20.86 14.23 -5.59
CA ILE A 37 -21.12 13.87 -4.19
C ILE A 37 -20.18 14.64 -3.27
N SER A 38 -18.92 14.78 -3.69
CA SER A 38 -17.88 15.49 -2.95
C SER A 38 -18.25 16.95 -2.73
N GLU A 39 -18.73 17.67 -3.74
CA GLU A 39 -19.11 19.08 -3.60
C GLU A 39 -20.35 19.28 -2.72
N LYS A 40 -21.34 18.38 -2.82
CA LYS A 40 -22.60 18.49 -2.07
C LYS A 40 -22.46 18.11 -0.59
N TYR A 41 -21.57 17.18 -0.26
CA TYR A 41 -21.42 16.62 1.09
C TYR A 41 -20.01 16.80 1.69
N ALA A 42 -19.17 17.67 1.12
CA ALA A 42 -17.78 17.90 1.55
C ALA A 42 -17.62 18.04 3.07
N GLY A 43 -18.49 18.83 3.72
CA GLY A 43 -18.45 19.06 5.16
C GLY A 43 -18.71 17.80 5.98
N TYR A 44 -19.71 17.00 5.61
CA TYR A 44 -20.03 15.75 6.30
C TYR A 44 -18.94 14.70 6.13
N ILE A 45 -18.43 14.57 4.90
CA ILE A 45 -17.35 13.65 4.57
C ILE A 45 -16.10 13.99 5.37
N TYR A 46 -15.73 15.29 5.45
CA TYR A 46 -14.57 15.74 6.22
C TYR A 46 -14.68 15.41 7.72
N VAL A 47 -15.86 15.59 8.32
CA VAL A 47 -16.10 15.25 9.73
C VAL A 47 -16.00 13.75 9.96
N LEU A 48 -16.62 12.94 9.09
CA LEU A 48 -16.55 11.47 9.17
C LEU A 48 -15.13 10.95 9.00
N ASP A 49 -14.38 11.50 8.03
CA ASP A 49 -12.98 11.15 7.81
C ASP A 49 -12.13 11.41 9.06
N ARG A 50 -12.34 12.57 9.69
CA ARG A 50 -11.64 12.95 10.92
C ARG A 50 -11.98 12.02 12.09
N ILE A 51 -13.24 11.61 12.25
CA ILE A 51 -13.65 10.65 13.28
C ILE A 51 -12.94 9.30 13.07
N ILE A 52 -12.92 8.82 11.83
CA ILE A 52 -12.27 7.54 11.48
C ILE A 52 -10.77 7.57 11.77
N ILE A 53 -10.10 8.68 11.45
CA ILE A 53 -8.67 8.85 11.76
C ILE A 53 -8.44 8.75 13.27
N TRP A 54 -9.27 9.40 14.09
CA TRP A 54 -9.17 9.30 15.55
C TRP A 54 -9.41 7.87 16.07
N ILE A 55 -10.34 7.12 15.47
CA ILE A 55 -10.54 5.70 15.79
C ILE A 55 -9.25 4.90 15.51
N PHE A 56 -8.59 5.13 14.37
CA PHE A 56 -7.34 4.44 14.03
C PHE A 56 -6.16 4.85 14.90
N VAL A 57 -6.10 6.11 15.35
CA VAL A 57 -5.11 6.55 16.35
C VAL A 57 -5.35 5.82 17.67
N GLY A 58 -6.60 5.73 18.14
CA GLY A 58 -6.95 4.99 19.34
C GLY A 58 -6.59 3.50 19.24
N GLU A 59 -6.89 2.88 18.10
CA GLU A 59 -6.50 1.49 17.80
C GLU A 59 -4.98 1.28 17.89
N LEU A 60 -4.20 2.18 17.29
CA LEU A 60 -2.74 2.16 17.32
C LEU A 60 -2.20 2.27 18.75
N LEU A 61 -2.73 3.22 19.53
CA LEU A 61 -2.33 3.42 20.93
C LEU A 61 -2.67 2.19 21.79
N LEU A 62 -3.85 1.60 21.60
CA LEU A 62 -4.24 0.36 22.30
C LEU A 62 -3.32 -0.81 21.94
N LYS A 63 -2.93 -0.94 20.66
CA LYS A 63 -1.99 -1.97 20.21
C LYS A 63 -0.58 -1.77 20.75
N LEU A 64 -0.13 -0.52 20.86
CA LEU A 64 1.14 -0.17 21.48
C LEU A 64 1.12 -0.48 22.99
N ALA A 65 0.03 -0.11 23.68
CA ALA A 65 -0.17 -0.39 25.09
C ALA A 65 -0.28 -1.90 25.39
N ALA A 66 -0.90 -2.68 24.51
CA ALA A 66 -0.98 -4.14 24.64
C ALA A 66 0.41 -4.80 24.64
N GLN A 67 1.39 -4.25 23.91
CA GLN A 67 2.76 -4.76 23.80
C GLN A 67 3.73 -4.20 24.85
N TRP A 68 3.24 -3.37 25.78
CA TRP A 68 4.03 -2.88 26.92
C TRP A 68 4.41 -4.06 27.85
N PRO A 69 5.67 -4.24 28.30
CA PRO A 69 6.77 -3.28 28.42
C PRO A 69 7.89 -3.37 27.35
N LYS A 70 7.70 -4.10 26.24
CA LYS A 70 8.70 -4.21 25.16
C LYS A 70 8.17 -3.59 23.86
N PRO A 71 8.07 -2.25 23.75
CA PRO A 71 7.53 -1.58 22.57
C PRO A 71 8.34 -1.87 21.30
N TRP A 72 9.62 -2.24 21.42
CA TRP A 72 10.46 -2.68 20.31
C TRP A 72 9.87 -3.86 19.53
N ARG A 73 9.15 -4.77 20.21
CA ARG A 73 8.52 -5.93 19.55
C ARG A 73 7.43 -5.52 18.56
N TYR A 74 6.84 -4.34 18.72
CA TYR A 74 5.88 -3.78 17.77
C TYR A 74 6.55 -3.51 16.43
N PHE A 75 7.76 -2.96 16.44
CA PHE A 75 8.53 -2.62 15.24
C PHE A 75 9.25 -3.81 14.61
N LEU A 76 9.21 -5.01 15.20
CA LEU A 76 9.72 -6.22 14.55
C LEU A 76 8.73 -6.82 13.54
N ASP A 77 7.44 -6.51 13.66
CA ASP A 77 6.40 -7.01 12.78
C ASP A 77 6.11 -6.00 11.67
N GLY A 78 6.42 -6.36 10.42
CA GLY A 78 6.24 -5.50 9.25
C GLY A 78 4.80 -4.98 9.08
N TRP A 79 3.79 -5.74 9.53
CA TRP A 79 2.39 -5.30 9.45
C TRP A 79 2.06 -4.21 10.47
N ASN A 80 2.73 -4.20 11.61
CA ASN A 80 2.59 -3.17 12.63
C ASN A 80 3.32 -1.89 12.20
N ILE A 81 4.48 -2.01 11.55
CA ILE A 81 5.17 -0.87 10.95
C ILE A 81 4.29 -0.20 9.88
N LEU A 82 3.65 -1.00 9.02
CA LEU A 82 2.74 -0.48 7.99
C LEU A 82 1.56 0.28 8.61
N ASP A 83 0.95 -0.26 9.68
CA ASP A 83 -0.14 0.44 10.39
C ASP A 83 0.32 1.77 11.00
N PHE A 84 1.48 1.78 11.65
CA PHE A 84 2.07 2.99 12.20
C PHE A 84 2.36 4.02 11.10
N ALA A 85 2.96 3.59 9.99
CA ALA A 85 3.26 4.45 8.85
C ALA A 85 2.00 5.09 8.26
N ILE A 86 0.90 4.34 8.13
CA ILE A 86 -0.39 4.86 7.65
C ILE A 86 -0.92 5.94 8.59
N VAL A 87 -0.91 5.69 9.92
CA VAL A 87 -1.41 6.66 10.89
C VAL A 87 -0.55 7.93 10.89
N VAL A 88 0.78 7.80 10.85
CA VAL A 88 1.70 8.95 10.76
C VAL A 88 1.51 9.72 9.45
N ALA A 89 1.34 9.02 8.33
CA ALA A 89 1.13 9.66 7.03
C ALA A 89 -0.17 10.49 7.00
N CYS A 90 -1.21 10.08 7.73
CA CYS A 90 -2.44 10.86 7.89
C CYS A 90 -2.28 12.15 8.72
N PHE A 91 -1.24 12.24 9.57
CA PHE A 91 -0.97 13.41 10.43
C PHE A 91 0.10 14.35 9.87
N LEU A 92 0.82 13.96 8.82
CA LEU A 92 1.85 14.79 8.22
C LEU A 92 1.22 16.10 7.67
N PRO A 93 1.65 17.28 8.16
CA PRO A 93 1.20 18.55 7.62
C PRO A 93 1.85 18.72 6.26
N ILE A 94 1.12 18.39 5.20
CA ILE A 94 1.62 18.58 3.83
C ILE A 94 1.11 19.92 3.34
N ASP A 95 2.05 20.79 2.92
CA ASP A 95 1.75 22.12 2.40
C ASP A 95 0.65 22.12 1.34
N ASN A 96 -0.07 23.24 1.18
CA ASN A 96 -1.19 23.40 0.25
C ASN A 96 -0.89 23.00 -1.22
N ASN A 97 0.37 22.83 -1.60
CA ASN A 97 0.77 22.31 -2.92
C ASN A 97 0.57 20.80 -3.09
N TYR A 98 0.33 20.05 -2.01
CA TYR A 98 0.29 18.59 -2.01
C TYR A 98 -1.08 18.02 -1.62
N VAL A 99 -2.16 18.77 -1.85
CA VAL A 99 -3.54 18.31 -1.59
C VAL A 99 -3.82 16.97 -2.28
N LEU A 100 -3.27 16.75 -3.49
CA LEU A 100 -3.36 15.47 -4.20
C LEU A 100 -2.62 14.34 -3.47
N ALA A 101 -1.43 14.60 -2.92
CA ALA A 101 -0.67 13.61 -2.18
C ALA A 101 -1.40 13.21 -0.89
N ILE A 102 -2.03 14.16 -0.19
CA ILE A 102 -2.88 13.88 0.97
C ILE A 102 -4.01 12.92 0.58
N ARG A 103 -4.70 13.17 -0.54
CA ARG A 103 -5.76 12.27 -1.03
C ARG A 103 -5.25 10.85 -1.30
N MET A 104 -4.04 10.72 -1.86
CA MET A 104 -3.44 9.41 -2.12
C MET A 104 -3.01 8.70 -0.83
N VAL A 105 -2.46 9.42 0.14
CA VAL A 105 -2.12 8.87 1.46
C VAL A 105 -3.36 8.35 2.17
N ARG A 106 -4.50 9.05 2.03
CA ARG A 106 -5.78 8.59 2.56
C ARG A 106 -6.21 7.25 1.97
N LEU A 107 -5.87 6.91 0.71
CA LEU A 107 -6.14 5.59 0.12
C LEU A 107 -5.32 4.47 0.78
N LEU A 108 -4.13 4.78 1.29
CA LEU A 108 -3.27 3.79 1.96
C LEU A 108 -3.95 3.17 3.18
N ARG A 109 -4.90 3.86 3.82
CA ARG A 109 -5.67 3.28 4.95
C ARG A 109 -6.46 2.03 4.55
N VAL A 110 -6.84 1.88 3.28
CA VAL A 110 -7.49 0.66 2.77
C VAL A 110 -6.55 -0.53 2.90
N LEU A 111 -5.22 -0.31 2.86
CA LEU A 111 -4.23 -1.36 3.09
C LEU A 111 -4.31 -1.94 4.51
N LYS A 112 -4.93 -1.24 5.48
CA LYS A 112 -5.20 -1.80 6.82
C LYS A 112 -6.11 -3.02 6.75
N LEU A 113 -6.92 -3.22 5.69
CA LEU A 113 -7.68 -4.45 5.46
C LEU A 113 -6.77 -5.67 5.33
N PHE A 114 -5.60 -5.54 4.69
CA PHE A 114 -4.64 -6.64 4.60
C PHE A 114 -4.20 -7.09 5.97
N ARG A 115 -4.01 -6.16 6.91
CA ARG A 115 -3.69 -6.48 8.30
C ARG A 115 -4.86 -7.09 9.07
N ALA A 116 -6.07 -6.57 8.85
CA ALA A 116 -7.27 -7.05 9.53
C ALA A 116 -7.63 -8.50 9.13
N LEU A 117 -7.25 -8.93 7.93
CA LEU A 117 -7.56 -10.25 7.39
C LEU A 117 -6.31 -11.14 7.39
N PRO A 118 -6.11 -12.01 8.40
CA PRO A 118 -4.90 -12.83 8.52
C PRO A 118 -4.68 -13.76 7.31
N LYS A 119 -5.77 -14.20 6.65
CA LYS A 119 -5.68 -14.97 5.40
C LYS A 119 -5.00 -14.19 4.28
N LEU A 120 -5.27 -12.88 4.16
CA LEU A 120 -4.62 -12.03 3.17
C LEU A 120 -3.14 -11.81 3.50
N GLN A 121 -2.80 -11.66 4.78
CA GLN A 121 -1.40 -11.55 5.19
C GLN A 121 -0.58 -12.77 4.77
N ILE A 122 -1.13 -13.98 4.96
CA ILE A 122 -0.48 -15.22 4.56
C ILE A 122 -0.27 -15.22 3.03
N LEU A 123 -1.30 -14.88 2.26
CA LEU A 123 -1.20 -14.82 0.80
C LEU A 123 -0.14 -13.83 0.33
N VAL A 124 -0.19 -12.58 0.83
CA VAL A 124 0.78 -11.53 0.45
C VAL A 124 2.19 -11.93 0.88
N SER A 125 2.37 -12.44 2.10
CA SER A 125 3.69 -12.87 2.58
C SER A 125 4.26 -14.04 1.76
N ALA A 126 3.42 -14.98 1.32
CA ALA A 126 3.82 -16.05 0.42
C ALA A 126 4.27 -15.51 -0.95
N MET A 127 3.52 -14.56 -1.52
CA MET A 127 3.89 -13.90 -2.79
C MET A 127 5.20 -13.11 -2.66
N LEU A 128 5.37 -12.36 -1.56
CA LEU A 128 6.62 -11.64 -1.29
C LEU A 128 7.80 -12.59 -1.08
N LYS A 129 7.57 -13.80 -0.58
CA LYS A 129 8.60 -14.82 -0.41
C LYS A 129 9.01 -15.48 -1.73
N SER A 130 8.14 -15.50 -2.75
CA SER A 130 8.48 -16.03 -4.08
C SER A 130 9.22 -15.01 -4.96
N LEU A 131 9.07 -13.70 -4.68
CA LEU A 131 9.71 -12.61 -5.41
C LEU A 131 11.24 -12.73 -5.55
N PRO A 132 12.02 -13.09 -4.50
CA PRO A 132 13.47 -13.26 -4.65
C PRO A 132 13.86 -14.35 -5.66
N SER A 133 13.11 -15.47 -5.70
CA SER A 133 13.34 -16.55 -6.67
C SER A 133 13.01 -16.10 -8.09
N MET A 134 11.89 -15.40 -8.26
CA MET A 134 11.51 -14.79 -9.54
C MET A 134 12.50 -13.71 -9.98
N GLY A 135 13.18 -13.05 -9.04
CA GLY A 135 14.19 -12.03 -9.32
C GLY A 135 15.36 -12.55 -10.15
N TYR A 136 15.86 -13.76 -9.87
CA TYR A 136 16.93 -14.37 -10.68
C TYR A 136 16.49 -14.62 -12.13
N VAL A 137 15.25 -15.10 -12.31
CA VAL A 137 14.66 -15.31 -13.64
C VAL A 137 14.46 -13.97 -14.35
N ALA A 138 14.00 -12.94 -13.64
CA ALA A 138 13.84 -11.60 -14.20
C ALA A 138 15.18 -10.98 -14.64
N VAL A 139 16.26 -11.17 -13.87
CA VAL A 139 17.61 -10.72 -14.24
C VAL A 139 18.11 -11.46 -15.48
N LEU A 140 17.91 -12.78 -15.55
CA LEU A 140 18.26 -13.55 -16.75
C LEU A 140 17.48 -13.06 -17.98
N MET A 141 16.18 -12.81 -17.82
CA MET A 141 15.32 -12.32 -18.89
C MET A 141 15.74 -10.92 -19.37
N LEU A 142 16.09 -10.02 -18.44
CA LEU A 142 16.64 -8.70 -18.77
C LEU A 142 17.98 -8.80 -19.52
N LEU A 143 18.85 -9.73 -19.14
CA LEU A 143 20.11 -9.97 -19.84
C LEU A 143 19.87 -10.46 -21.28
N LEU A 144 18.92 -11.38 -21.47
CA LEU A 144 18.56 -11.87 -22.80
C LEU A 144 18.00 -10.74 -23.67
N PHE A 145 17.07 -9.93 -23.14
CA PHE A 145 16.55 -8.76 -23.86
C PHE A 145 17.64 -7.74 -24.19
N TYR A 146 18.64 -7.57 -23.32
CA TYR A 146 19.77 -6.70 -23.60
C TYR A 146 20.61 -7.22 -24.78
N ILE A 147 21.00 -8.50 -24.77
CA ILE A 147 21.82 -9.11 -25.83
C ILE A 147 21.07 -9.06 -27.17
N TYR A 148 19.81 -9.49 -27.19
CA TYR A 148 18.99 -9.44 -28.41
C TYR A 148 18.64 -8.01 -28.83
N GLY A 149 18.49 -7.08 -27.89
CA GLY A 149 18.28 -5.66 -28.17
C GLY A 149 19.48 -5.04 -28.89
N VAL A 150 20.71 -5.33 -28.44
CA VAL A 150 21.94 -4.89 -29.11
C VAL A 150 22.05 -5.51 -30.50
N ALA A 151 21.84 -6.83 -30.62
CA ALA A 151 21.88 -7.53 -31.90
C ALA A 151 20.83 -6.97 -32.88
N GLY A 152 19.59 -6.77 -32.42
CA GLY A 152 18.50 -6.24 -33.21
C GLY A 152 18.76 -4.80 -33.67
N THR A 153 19.29 -3.96 -32.80
CA THR A 153 19.70 -2.58 -33.14
C THR A 153 20.80 -2.58 -34.21
N PHE A 154 21.79 -3.46 -34.09
CA PHE A 154 22.90 -3.54 -35.04
C PHE A 154 22.47 -4.08 -36.41
N MET A 155 21.62 -5.11 -36.43
CA MET A 155 21.20 -5.78 -37.65
C MET A 155 20.06 -5.07 -38.38
N PHE A 156 19.07 -4.57 -37.63
CA PHE A 156 17.81 -4.06 -38.18
C PHE A 156 17.63 -2.56 -37.97
N GLY A 157 18.49 -1.87 -37.23
CA GLY A 157 18.31 -0.44 -36.93
C GLY A 157 18.29 0.47 -38.16
N LYS A 158 18.92 0.08 -39.27
CA LYS A 158 18.83 0.80 -40.56
C LYS A 158 17.58 0.45 -41.37
N ASN A 159 17.05 -0.76 -41.20
CA ASN A 159 15.94 -1.29 -42.00
C ASN A 159 14.58 -1.00 -41.35
N ASP A 160 14.52 -1.01 -40.02
CA ASP A 160 13.33 -0.66 -39.24
C ASP A 160 13.73 0.21 -38.03
N PRO A 161 13.94 1.52 -38.25
CA PRO A 161 14.35 2.44 -37.19
C PRO A 161 13.24 2.72 -36.16
N ILE A 162 11.98 2.36 -36.42
CA ILE A 162 10.87 2.58 -35.48
C ILE A 162 10.97 1.59 -34.32
N HIS A 163 11.24 0.32 -34.62
CA HIS A 163 11.38 -0.72 -33.60
C HIS A 163 12.84 -0.85 -33.12
N PHE A 164 13.81 -0.82 -34.05
CA PHE A 164 15.21 -1.11 -33.75
C PHE A 164 16.16 0.10 -33.81
N GLY A 165 15.63 1.33 -33.83
CA GLY A 165 16.44 2.54 -33.97
C GLY A 165 17.34 2.86 -32.77
N SER A 166 16.96 2.44 -31.56
CA SER A 166 17.74 2.62 -30.35
C SER A 166 17.70 1.35 -29.49
N LEU A 167 18.69 1.15 -28.62
CA LEU A 167 18.72 -0.01 -27.73
C LEU A 167 17.45 -0.09 -26.87
N ALA A 168 16.98 1.04 -26.34
CA ALA A 168 15.78 1.08 -25.51
C ALA A 168 14.52 0.69 -26.29
N THR A 169 14.36 1.18 -27.52
CA THR A 169 13.22 0.80 -28.37
C THR A 169 13.31 -0.66 -28.80
N SER A 170 14.50 -1.16 -29.12
CA SER A 170 14.73 -2.57 -29.45
C SER A 170 14.38 -3.50 -28.28
N MET A 171 14.78 -3.15 -27.06
CA MET A 171 14.42 -3.91 -25.86
C MET A 171 12.92 -3.86 -25.56
N LEU A 172 12.27 -2.70 -25.76
CA LEU A 172 10.82 -2.57 -25.61
C LEU A 172 10.05 -3.36 -26.67
N SER A 173 10.51 -3.35 -27.93
CA SER A 173 9.92 -4.17 -28.98
C SER A 173 10.04 -5.66 -28.64
N LEU A 174 11.21 -6.13 -28.20
CA LEU A 174 11.38 -7.54 -27.78
C LEU A 174 10.52 -7.94 -26.56
N PHE A 175 10.07 -6.98 -25.75
CA PHE A 175 9.15 -7.23 -24.64
C PHE A 175 7.69 -7.30 -25.08
N GLN A 176 7.34 -6.66 -26.20
CA GLN A 176 5.99 -6.60 -26.74
C GLN A 176 5.63 -7.80 -27.63
N TRP A 177 6.65 -8.50 -28.15
CA TRP A 177 6.52 -9.71 -28.95
C TRP A 177 6.60 -10.97 -28.09
#